data_AF-Q31HV3-F1
#
_entry.id   AF-Q31HV3-F1
#
_cell.length_a   1.000
_cell.length_b   1.000
_cell.length_c   1.000
_cell.angle_alpha   90.00
_cell.angle_beta   90.00
_cell.angle_gamma   90.00
#
_symmetry.space_group_name_H-M   'P 1'
#
loop_
_entity.id
_entity.type
_entity.pdbx_description
1 polymer ?
#
loop_
_entity_poly.entity_id
_entity_poly.type
_entity_poly.pdbx_seq_one_letter_code
_entity_poly.pdbx_strand_id
1 'polypeptide(L)'
;MSFDQSFPKVIKVEGGDSDNKNDSGGKTRFGITQAVASMHGFDDVSKLTIQQAKSIYKSDYWDLLHLDNIDLLSDKIAFELFDTAVNMGVGTSGIFLQRALNSLNDQQRYFPDLKVDGIIGAKTIYALTIYKGVRQQKGVNVLLKILNSLQCVRYVELTEKREKDEDFLYGWVTNRVNMP
;
A
#
# COMPACT_ATOMS: atom_id res chain seq x y z
N MET A 1 11.46 9.07 1.92
CA MET A 1 11.00 9.14 0.52
C MET A 1 9.62 9.74 0.58
N SER A 2 9.54 11.04 0.35
CA SER A 2 8.28 11.76 0.52
C SER A 2 7.19 11.22 -0.42
N PHE A 3 5.94 11.55 -0.13
CA PHE A 3 4.82 11.27 -1.04
C PHE A 3 5.13 11.67 -2.50
N ASP A 4 5.77 12.82 -2.70
CA ASP A 4 6.14 13.33 -4.03
C ASP A 4 7.10 12.41 -4.80
N GLN A 5 7.93 11.64 -4.10
CA GLN A 5 8.85 10.67 -4.68
C GLN A 5 8.19 9.29 -4.88
N SER A 6 7.20 8.97 -4.04
CA SER A 6 6.47 7.70 -4.07
C SER A 6 5.37 7.68 -5.14
N PHE A 7 4.60 8.76 -5.27
CA PHE A 7 3.47 8.86 -6.21
C PHE A 7 3.84 8.55 -7.67
N PRO A 8 4.92 9.11 -8.27
CA PRO A 8 5.29 8.82 -9.64
C PRO A 8 5.62 7.34 -9.90
N LYS A 9 6.06 6.61 -8.87
CA LYS A 9 6.39 5.18 -8.99
C LYS A 9 5.15 4.31 -9.07
N VAL A 10 4.15 4.62 -8.24
CA VAL A 10 2.87 3.88 -8.22
C VAL A 10 2.08 4.16 -9.48
N ILE A 11 1.93 5.43 -9.88
CA ILE A 11 1.14 5.78 -11.06
C ILE A 11 1.75 5.31 -12.38
N LYS A 12 3.08 5.11 -12.46
CA LYS A 12 3.72 4.54 -13.66
C LYS A 12 3.32 3.08 -13.89
N VAL A 13 3.03 2.34 -12.83
CA VAL A 13 2.55 0.96 -12.90
C VAL A 13 1.09 0.92 -13.34
N GLU A 14 0.27 1.85 -12.84
CA GLU A 14 -1.16 1.99 -13.17
C GLU A 14 -1.45 2.69 -14.51
N GLY A 15 -0.48 3.45 -15.03
CA GLY A 15 -0.63 4.39 -16.14
C GLY A 15 -0.45 3.81 -17.54
N GLY A 16 -0.48 2.48 -17.70
CA GLY A 16 -0.80 1.92 -19.01
C GLY A 16 -2.23 2.29 -19.32
N ASP A 17 -2.46 3.19 -20.29
CA ASP A 17 -3.81 3.56 -20.74
C ASP A 17 -4.56 2.29 -21.13
N SER A 18 -5.29 1.72 -20.18
CA SER A 18 -6.14 0.55 -20.38
C SER A 18 -7.44 1.06 -20.97
N ASP A 19 -7.38 1.40 -22.25
CA ASP A 19 -8.56 1.50 -23.10
C ASP A 19 -9.06 0.06 -23.38
N ASN A 20 -9.31 -0.69 -22.32
CA ASN A 20 -9.69 -2.08 -22.41
C ASN A 20 -11.19 -2.10 -22.71
N LYS A 21 -11.52 -2.24 -23.99
CA LYS A 21 -12.87 -2.18 -24.58
C LYS A 21 -13.90 -3.15 -23.94
N ASN A 22 -13.42 -4.09 -23.12
CA ASN A 22 -14.22 -5.09 -22.40
C ASN A 22 -14.33 -4.81 -20.89
N ASP A 23 -13.80 -3.68 -20.39
CA ASP A 23 -13.90 -3.38 -18.97
C ASP A 23 -15.28 -2.82 -18.63
N SER A 24 -15.91 -3.46 -17.63
CA SER A 24 -17.18 -3.04 -17.06
C SER A 24 -16.99 -1.94 -16.00
N GLY A 25 -15.73 -1.64 -15.65
CA GLY A 25 -15.36 -0.46 -14.87
C GLY A 25 -15.48 0.79 -15.73
N GLY A 26 -16.46 1.65 -15.43
CA GLY A 26 -16.65 2.91 -16.13
C GLY A 26 -15.41 3.80 -16.15
N LYS A 27 -15.47 4.90 -16.91
CA LYS A 27 -14.36 5.85 -17.17
C LYS A 27 -13.31 5.91 -16.05
N THR A 28 -12.05 5.71 -16.43
CA THR A 28 -10.88 5.74 -15.54
C THR A 28 -9.81 6.65 -16.15
N ARG A 29 -9.05 7.34 -15.29
CA ARG A 29 -7.83 8.08 -15.69
C ARG A 29 -6.84 8.06 -14.54
N PHE A 30 -5.56 7.76 -14.81
CA PHE A 30 -4.53 7.66 -13.77
C PHE A 30 -4.83 6.62 -12.65
N GLY A 31 -5.54 5.54 -13.00
CA GLY A 31 -6.04 4.53 -12.04
C GLY A 31 -7.23 5.00 -11.18
N ILE A 32 -7.72 6.22 -11.37
CA ILE A 32 -8.86 6.78 -10.62
C ILE A 32 -10.13 6.54 -11.42
N THR A 33 -11.16 5.96 -10.80
CA THR A 33 -12.47 5.74 -11.41
C THR A 33 -13.32 7.01 -11.37
N GLN A 34 -14.33 7.11 -12.25
CA GLN A 34 -15.32 8.19 -12.19
C GLN A 34 -15.99 8.32 -10.82
N ALA A 35 -16.27 7.20 -10.14
CA ALA A 35 -16.89 7.23 -8.82
C ALA A 35 -16.00 7.91 -7.77
N VAL A 36 -14.71 7.56 -7.73
CA VAL A 36 -13.73 8.19 -6.84
C VAL A 36 -13.55 9.66 -7.22
N ALA A 37 -13.39 9.98 -8.50
CA ALA A 37 -13.28 11.36 -8.97
C ALA A 37 -14.49 12.22 -8.52
N SER A 38 -15.70 11.66 -8.60
CA SER A 38 -16.94 12.35 -8.19
C SER A 38 -16.98 12.60 -6.68
N MET A 39 -16.48 11.66 -5.85
CA MET A 39 -16.35 11.87 -4.40
C MET A 39 -15.42 13.05 -4.06
N HIS A 40 -14.46 13.35 -4.93
CA HIS A 40 -13.56 14.50 -4.83
C HIS A 40 -14.07 15.75 -5.56
N GLY A 41 -15.32 15.74 -6.03
CA GLY A 41 -15.96 16.89 -6.70
C GLY A 41 -15.61 17.06 -8.17
N PHE A 42 -15.14 16.00 -8.84
CA PHE A 42 -14.85 16.02 -10.28
C PHE A 42 -15.91 15.25 -11.07
N ASP A 43 -16.68 15.97 -11.88
CA ASP A 43 -17.79 15.41 -12.67
C ASP A 43 -17.34 14.56 -13.87
N ASP A 44 -16.11 14.73 -14.34
CA ASP A 44 -15.58 14.01 -15.50
C ASP A 44 -14.11 13.63 -15.28
N VAL A 45 -13.89 12.36 -14.94
CA VAL A 45 -12.57 11.79 -14.67
C VAL A 45 -11.62 11.88 -15.87
N SER A 46 -12.17 11.92 -17.09
CA SER A 46 -11.39 12.07 -18.31
C SER A 46 -10.70 13.43 -18.40
N LYS A 47 -11.11 14.42 -17.60
CA LYS A 47 -10.50 15.76 -17.52
C LYS A 47 -9.55 15.92 -16.34
N LEU A 48 -9.35 14.89 -15.52
CA LEU A 48 -8.40 14.97 -14.41
C LEU A 48 -7.01 15.32 -14.91
N THR A 49 -6.40 16.28 -14.23
CA THR A 49 -4.97 16.57 -14.37
C THR A 49 -4.17 15.65 -13.47
N ILE A 50 -2.89 15.45 -13.78
CA ILE A 50 -1.98 14.68 -12.94
C ILE A 50 -1.88 15.25 -11.52
N GLN A 51 -2.00 16.58 -11.38
CA GLN A 51 -1.94 17.25 -10.08
C GLN A 51 -3.21 16.97 -9.24
N GLN A 52 -4.38 16.93 -9.87
CA GLN A 52 -5.62 16.54 -9.18
C GLN A 52 -5.58 15.05 -8.78
N ALA A 53 -5.11 14.18 -9.67
CA ALA A 53 -4.91 12.77 -9.33
C ALA A 53 -3.94 12.62 -8.15
N LYS A 54 -2.82 13.35 -8.17
CA LYS A 54 -1.86 13.38 -7.06
C LYS A 54 -2.51 13.79 -5.74
N SER A 55 -3.37 14.80 -5.74
CA SER A 55 -4.11 15.21 -4.53
C SER A 55 -5.03 14.11 -4.02
N ILE A 56 -5.75 13.42 -4.91
CA ILE A 56 -6.62 12.28 -4.55
C ILE A 56 -5.79 11.14 -3.93
N TYR A 57 -4.65 10.78 -4.54
CA TYR A 57 -3.81 9.73 -3.98
C TYR A 57 -3.22 10.10 -2.61
N LYS A 58 -2.92 11.39 -2.41
CA LYS A 58 -2.43 11.87 -1.12
C LYS A 58 -3.50 11.71 -0.06
N SER A 59 -4.72 12.18 -0.31
CA SER A 59 -5.82 12.11 0.65
C SER A 59 -6.24 10.66 0.92
N ASP A 60 -6.44 9.86 -0.12
CA ASP A 60 -7.18 8.59 -0.01
C ASP A 60 -6.29 7.43 0.40
N TYR A 61 -4.97 7.58 0.33
CA TYR A 61 -4.04 6.50 0.69
C TYR A 61 -2.94 6.98 1.63
N TRP A 62 -2.21 8.05 1.28
CA TRP A 62 -1.04 8.47 2.04
C TRP A 62 -1.41 9.05 3.41
N ASP A 63 -2.36 9.98 3.43
CA ASP A 63 -2.76 10.70 4.63
C ASP A 63 -3.59 9.81 5.57
N LEU A 64 -4.51 8.99 5.02
CA LEU A 64 -5.29 8.04 5.83
C LEU A 64 -4.45 7.00 6.56
N LEU A 65 -3.27 6.66 6.04
CA LEU A 65 -2.33 5.74 6.68
C LEU A 65 -1.26 6.45 7.52
N HIS A 66 -1.33 7.79 7.64
CA HIS A 66 -0.35 8.60 8.35
C HIS A 66 1.10 8.34 7.87
N LEU A 67 1.27 8.18 6.54
CA LEU A 67 2.55 7.74 5.99
C LEU A 67 3.66 8.78 6.10
N ASP A 68 3.35 10.06 6.30
CA ASP A 68 4.35 11.07 6.64
C ASP A 68 5.09 10.71 7.95
N ASN A 69 4.37 10.19 8.96
CA ASN A 69 4.99 9.75 10.21
C ASN A 69 5.82 8.47 10.01
N ILE A 70 5.35 7.56 9.15
CA ILE A 70 6.08 6.33 8.84
C ILE A 70 7.33 6.64 8.00
N ASP A 71 7.28 7.60 7.07
CA ASP A 71 8.41 7.97 6.22
C ASP A 71 9.61 8.47 7.03
N LEU A 72 9.35 9.20 8.12
CA LEU A 72 10.38 9.61 9.09
C LEU A 72 11.07 8.40 9.76
N LEU A 73 10.38 7.27 9.89
CA LEU A 73 10.91 6.04 10.46
C LEU A 73 11.56 5.17 9.37
N SER A 74 10.88 4.92 8.27
CA SER A 74 11.45 4.22 7.13
C SER A 74 10.66 4.53 5.88
N ASP A 75 11.34 5.17 4.96
CA ASP A 75 10.83 5.50 3.65
C ASP A 75 10.40 4.29 2.83
N LYS A 76 11.16 3.19 2.92
CA LYS A 76 10.81 1.93 2.29
C LYS A 76 9.52 1.34 2.84
N ILE A 77 9.31 1.41 4.17
CA ILE A 77 8.06 0.91 4.78
C ILE A 77 6.89 1.81 4.36
N ALA A 78 7.06 3.13 4.38
CA ALA A 78 6.02 4.06 3.92
C ALA A 78 5.61 3.78 2.47
N PHE A 79 6.60 3.61 1.58
CA PHE A 79 6.34 3.26 0.19
C PHE A 79 5.62 1.91 0.04
N GLU A 80 6.07 0.86 0.76
CA GLU A 80 5.45 -0.47 0.68
C GLU A 80 3.98 -0.45 1.14
N LEU A 81 3.68 0.31 2.20
CA LEU A 81 2.31 0.46 2.70
C LEU A 81 1.44 1.28 1.75
N PHE A 82 1.99 2.32 1.13
CA PHE A 82 1.30 3.11 0.12
C PHE A 82 0.93 2.26 -1.11
N ASP A 83 1.90 1.52 -1.63
CA ASP A 83 1.72 0.63 -2.77
C ASP A 83 0.72 -0.50 -2.47
N THR A 84 0.80 -1.09 -1.27
CA THR A 84 -0.22 -2.06 -0.80
C THR A 84 -1.60 -1.43 -0.76
N ALA A 85 -1.71 -0.19 -0.27
CA ALA A 85 -2.99 0.48 -0.10
C ALA A 85 -3.67 0.78 -1.42
N VAL A 86 -2.90 1.14 -2.45
CA VAL A 86 -3.42 1.39 -3.80
C VAL A 86 -3.94 0.09 -4.43
N ASN A 87 -3.20 -1.01 -4.29
CA ASN A 87 -3.57 -2.29 -4.91
C ASN A 87 -4.61 -3.09 -4.12
N MET A 88 -4.62 -3.00 -2.79
CA MET A 88 -5.39 -3.89 -1.90
C MET A 88 -6.26 -3.16 -0.87
N GLY A 89 -6.25 -1.82 -0.88
CA GLY A 89 -6.98 -0.98 0.04
C GLY A 89 -6.22 -0.62 1.33
N VAL A 90 -6.48 0.58 1.83
CA VAL A 90 -5.92 1.18 3.05
C VAL A 90 -6.03 0.24 4.25
N GLY A 91 -7.22 -0.32 4.51
CA GLY A 91 -7.44 -1.22 5.64
C GLY A 91 -6.57 -2.47 5.59
N THR A 92 -6.41 -3.09 4.42
CA THR A 92 -5.54 -4.25 4.21
C THR A 92 -4.08 -3.90 4.51
N SER A 93 -3.61 -2.76 4.01
CA SER A 93 -2.25 -2.27 4.26
C SER A 93 -1.97 -2.07 5.77
N GLY A 94 -2.89 -1.43 6.49
CA GLY A 94 -2.79 -1.27 7.94
C GLY A 94 -2.81 -2.61 8.69
N ILE A 95 -3.67 -3.54 8.28
CA ILE A 95 -3.77 -4.90 8.87
C ILE A 95 -2.45 -5.64 8.72
N PHE A 96 -1.79 -5.56 7.56
CA PHE A 96 -0.52 -6.22 7.32
C PHE A 96 0.57 -5.68 8.25
N LEU A 97 0.66 -4.35 8.39
CA LEU A 97 1.61 -3.74 9.33
C LEU A 97 1.37 -4.19 10.77
N GLN A 98 0.12 -4.11 11.24
CA GLN A 98 -0.22 -4.47 12.62
C GLN A 98 0.07 -5.95 12.92
N ARG A 99 -0.30 -6.87 12.01
CA ARG A 99 0.00 -8.30 12.13
C ARG A 99 1.50 -8.56 12.15
N ALA A 100 2.25 -7.93 11.25
CA ALA A 100 3.69 -8.10 11.18
C ALA A 100 4.38 -7.60 12.45
N LEU A 101 3.98 -6.43 12.98
CA LEU A 101 4.52 -5.88 14.22
C LEU A 101 4.22 -6.78 15.43
N ASN A 102 2.99 -7.29 15.57
CA ASN A 102 2.64 -8.22 16.66
C ASN A 102 3.49 -9.49 16.61
N SER A 103 3.66 -10.09 15.43
CA SER A 103 4.51 -11.29 15.26
C SER A 103 6.00 -11.03 15.57
N LEU A 104 6.42 -9.77 15.63
CA LEU A 104 7.80 -9.34 15.80
C LEU A 104 8.08 -8.64 17.14
N ASN A 105 7.09 -8.57 18.04
CA ASN A 105 7.18 -7.84 19.31
C ASN A 105 7.85 -8.58 20.47
N ASP A 106 8.40 -9.78 20.20
CA ASP A 106 9.08 -10.65 21.16
C ASP A 106 8.21 -10.98 22.39
N GLN A 107 7.09 -11.67 22.17
CA GLN A 107 6.14 -12.05 23.23
C GLN A 107 5.68 -10.83 24.04
N GLN A 108 5.37 -9.74 23.34
CA GLN A 108 4.99 -8.45 23.91
C GLN A 108 6.07 -7.73 24.74
N ARG A 109 7.32 -8.20 24.72
CA ARG A 109 8.44 -7.57 25.45
C ARG A 109 8.77 -6.18 24.93
N TYR A 110 8.70 -5.96 23.62
CA TYR A 110 8.99 -4.64 23.05
C TYR A 110 7.80 -3.69 23.16
N PHE A 111 6.60 -4.20 22.86
CA PHE A 111 5.34 -3.47 22.98
C PHE A 111 4.18 -4.46 23.04
N PRO A 112 3.05 -4.12 23.69
CA PRO A 112 1.85 -4.97 23.72
C PRO A 112 1.31 -5.25 22.32
N ASP A 113 0.55 -6.34 22.18
CA ASP A 113 -0.12 -6.64 20.92
C ASP A 113 -1.06 -5.50 20.52
N LEU A 114 -0.92 -5.07 19.26
CA LEU A 114 -1.81 -4.14 18.62
C LEU A 114 -3.14 -4.83 18.30
N LYS A 115 -4.23 -4.08 18.40
CA LYS A 115 -5.47 -4.47 17.74
C LYS A 115 -5.24 -4.47 16.22
N VAL A 116 -5.68 -5.54 15.56
CA VAL A 116 -5.60 -5.66 14.09
C VAL A 116 -6.91 -5.15 13.49
N ASP A 117 -6.99 -3.84 13.27
CA ASP A 117 -8.17 -3.15 12.75
C ASP A 117 -7.92 -2.38 11.44
N GLY A 118 -6.66 -2.35 10.97
CA GLY A 118 -6.29 -1.65 9.75
C GLY A 118 -6.14 -0.14 9.88
N ILE A 119 -6.37 0.41 11.08
CA ILE A 119 -6.24 1.85 11.34
C ILE A 119 -4.85 2.11 11.90
N ILE A 120 -4.00 2.80 11.12
CA ILE A 120 -2.65 3.18 11.56
C ILE A 120 -2.75 4.40 12.48
N GLY A 121 -3.03 4.16 13.76
CA GLY A 121 -3.06 5.23 14.78
C GLY A 121 -1.73 5.40 15.53
N ALA A 122 -1.74 6.28 16.53
CA ALA A 122 -0.59 6.56 17.39
C ALA A 122 0.05 5.30 18.01
N LYS A 123 -0.75 4.29 18.37
CA LYS A 123 -0.25 3.02 18.91
C LYS A 123 0.56 2.23 17.89
N THR A 124 0.10 2.16 16.64
CA THR A 124 0.83 1.48 15.56
C THR A 124 2.14 2.20 15.24
N ILE A 125 2.12 3.54 15.18
CA ILE A 125 3.33 4.36 14.96
C ILE A 125 4.32 4.18 16.11
N TYR A 126 3.84 4.17 17.36
CA TYR A 126 4.67 3.90 18.53
C TYR A 126 5.32 2.51 18.47
N ALA A 127 4.54 1.46 18.19
CA ALA A 127 5.06 0.10 18.04
C ALA A 127 6.13 0.00 16.94
N LEU A 128 5.90 0.62 15.78
CA LEU A 128 6.89 0.67 14.70
C LEU A 128 8.16 1.41 15.13
N THR A 129 8.02 2.51 15.89
CA THR A 129 9.14 3.30 16.40
C THR A 129 10.00 2.46 17.35
N ILE A 130 9.38 1.76 18.30
CA ILE A 130 10.07 0.87 19.24
C ILE A 130 10.72 -0.30 18.50
N TYR A 131 9.97 -0.95 17.59
CA TYR A 131 10.49 -2.04 16.77
C TYR A 131 11.76 -1.61 16.01
N LYS A 132 11.71 -0.47 15.31
CA LYS A 132 12.85 0.09 14.58
C LYS A 132 13.99 0.42 15.54
N GLY A 133 13.72 1.00 16.71
CA GLY A 133 14.75 1.33 17.70
C GLY A 133 15.52 0.10 18.18
N VAL A 134 14.81 -0.99 18.51
CA VAL A 134 15.42 -2.21 19.03
C VAL A 134 16.10 -3.04 17.94
N ARG A 135 15.44 -3.23 16.78
CA ARG A 135 15.91 -4.13 15.72
C ARG A 135 16.75 -3.43 14.65
N GLN A 136 16.76 -2.10 14.65
CA GLN A 136 17.51 -1.24 13.74
C GLN A 136 17.25 -1.59 12.26
N GLN A 137 18.22 -1.32 11.39
CA GLN A 137 18.06 -1.52 9.94
C GLN A 137 17.82 -2.99 9.56
N LYS A 138 18.38 -3.94 10.32
CA LYS A 138 18.12 -5.37 10.11
C LYS A 138 16.65 -5.69 10.32
N GLY A 139 16.04 -5.13 11.37
CA GLY A 139 14.61 -5.25 11.62
C GLY A 139 13.75 -4.67 10.49
N VAL A 140 14.08 -3.45 10.03
CA VAL A 140 13.37 -2.82 8.90
C VAL A 140 13.35 -3.75 7.68
N ASN A 141 14.49 -4.36 7.34
CA ASN A 141 14.57 -5.30 6.21
C ASN A 141 13.73 -6.57 6.43
N VAL A 142 13.67 -7.09 7.66
CA VAL A 142 12.82 -8.25 8.01
C VAL A 142 11.34 -7.88 7.91
N LEU A 143 10.95 -6.73 8.44
CA LEU A 143 9.57 -6.25 8.37
C LEU A 143 9.11 -6.06 6.92
N LEU A 144 9.94 -5.44 6.07
CA LEU A 144 9.65 -5.31 4.63
C LEU A 144 9.43 -6.68 3.96
N LYS A 145 10.26 -7.68 4.27
CA LYS A 145 10.06 -9.04 3.75
C LYS A 145 8.72 -9.62 4.16
N ILE A 146 8.32 -9.45 5.42
CA ILE A 146 7.01 -9.93 5.91
C ILE A 146 5.87 -9.20 5.20
N LEU A 147 5.95 -7.88 5.01
CA LEU A 147 4.94 -7.12 4.27
C LEU A 147 4.79 -7.63 2.83
N ASN A 148 5.90 -7.85 2.13
CA ASN A 148 5.88 -8.42 0.77
C ASN A 148 5.32 -9.85 0.76
N SER A 149 5.64 -10.67 1.76
CA SER A 149 5.05 -12.01 1.89
C SER A 149 3.54 -11.96 2.11
N LEU A 150 3.04 -11.04 2.93
CA LEU A 150 1.60 -10.86 3.14
C LEU A 150 0.89 -10.36 1.87
N GLN A 151 1.52 -9.47 1.11
CA GLN A 151 1.02 -9.08 -0.21
C GLN A 151 0.98 -10.27 -1.18
N CYS A 152 2.05 -11.08 -1.24
CA CYS A 152 2.08 -12.26 -2.10
C CYS A 152 0.93 -13.22 -1.79
N VAL A 153 0.72 -13.54 -0.50
CA VAL A 153 -0.41 -14.37 -0.06
C VAL A 153 -1.73 -13.76 -0.51
N ARG A 154 -1.89 -12.45 -0.36
CA ARG A 154 -3.13 -11.77 -0.76
C ARG A 154 -3.38 -11.81 -2.26
N TYR A 155 -2.35 -11.65 -3.08
CA TYR A 155 -2.51 -11.80 -4.53
C TYR A 155 -2.88 -13.23 -4.92
N VAL A 156 -2.28 -14.26 -4.29
CA VAL A 156 -2.68 -15.67 -4.49
C VAL A 156 -4.15 -15.88 -4.11
N GLU A 157 -4.61 -15.36 -2.97
CA GLU A 157 -6.03 -15.44 -2.58
C GLU A 157 -6.99 -14.76 -3.57
N LEU A 158 -6.51 -13.76 -4.33
CA LEU A 158 -7.30 -13.10 -5.37
C LEU A 158 -7.39 -13.98 -6.62
N THR A 159 -6.27 -14.61 -7.04
CA THR A 159 -6.26 -15.50 -8.22
C THR A 159 -7.15 -16.72 -8.01
N GLU A 160 -7.20 -17.27 -6.78
CA GLU A 160 -8.10 -18.38 -6.42
C GLU A 160 -9.59 -18.06 -6.65
N LYS A 161 -9.96 -16.77 -6.63
CA LYS A 161 -11.34 -16.32 -6.86
C LYS A 161 -11.59 -15.87 -8.29
N ARG A 162 -10.53 -15.53 -9.01
CA ARG A 162 -10.60 -14.84 -10.29
C ARG A 162 -9.35 -15.08 -11.13
N GLU A 163 -9.43 -16.06 -12.03
CA GLU A 163 -8.31 -16.52 -12.88
C GLU A 163 -7.64 -15.38 -13.68
N LYS A 164 -8.37 -14.33 -14.06
CA LYS A 164 -7.80 -13.20 -14.83
C LYS A 164 -6.69 -12.42 -14.11
N ASP A 165 -6.49 -12.64 -12.82
CA ASP A 165 -5.49 -11.96 -12.00
C ASP A 165 -4.13 -12.70 -11.98
N GLU A 166 -4.04 -13.90 -12.58
CA GLU A 166 -2.84 -14.74 -12.56
C GLU A 166 -1.62 -14.10 -13.25
N ASP A 167 -1.82 -13.48 -14.41
CA ASP A 167 -0.75 -12.77 -15.15
C ASP A 167 -0.18 -11.62 -14.33
N PHE A 168 -1.05 -10.90 -13.60
CA PHE A 168 -0.64 -9.81 -12.72
C PHE A 168 0.19 -10.35 -11.54
N LEU A 169 -0.26 -11.42 -10.88
CA LEU A 169 0.49 -12.07 -9.80
C LEU A 169 1.88 -12.50 -10.29
N TYR A 170 1.97 -13.15 -11.46
CA TYR A 170 3.24 -13.60 -12.02
C TYR A 170 4.22 -12.43 -12.22
N GLY A 171 3.74 -11.34 -12.83
CA GLY A 171 4.52 -10.12 -13.03
C GLY A 171 4.95 -9.48 -11.70
N TRP A 172 4.06 -9.44 -10.72
CA TRP A 172 4.36 -8.87 -9.40
C TRP A 172 5.46 -9.67 -8.68
N VAL A 173 5.34 -11.00 -8.63
CA VAL A 173 6.35 -11.87 -7.99
C VAL A 173 7.70 -11.74 -8.68
N THR A 174 7.72 -11.75 -10.02
CA THR A 174 8.96 -11.62 -10.81
C THR A 174 9.74 -10.33 -10.49
N ASN A 175 9.04 -9.22 -10.24
CA ASN A 175 9.67 -7.93 -9.99
C ASN A 175 9.97 -7.65 -8.51
N ARG A 176 9.24 -8.28 -7.57
CA ARG A 176 9.29 -7.96 -6.13
C ARG A 176 9.97 -9.02 -5.27
N VAL A 177 9.98 -10.28 -5.70
CA VAL A 177 10.49 -11.40 -4.91
C VAL A 177 11.78 -11.90 -5.55
N ASN A 178 12.90 -11.61 -4.90
CA ASN A 178 14.22 -12.11 -5.31
C ASN A 178 14.61 -13.33 -4.48
N MET A 179 15.04 -14.40 -5.16
CA MET A 179 15.65 -15.57 -4.53
C MET A 179 17.18 -15.34 -4.38
N PRO A 180 17.81 -15.92 -3.34
CA PRO A 180 19.25 -15.82 -3.11
C PRO A 180 20.09 -16.52 -4.18
#